data_AF-A0A4V1ZMZ5-F1
#
_entry.id   AF-A0A4V1ZMZ5-F1
#
_cell.length_a   1.000
_cell.length_b   1.000
_cell.length_c   1.000
_cell.angle_alpha   90.00
_cell.angle_beta   90.00
_cell.angle_gamma   90.00
#
_symmetry.space_group_name_H-M   'P 1'
#
loop_
_entity.id
_entity.type
_entity.pdbx_description
1 polymer ?
#
loop_
_entity_poly.entity_id
_entity_poly.type
_entity_poly.pdbx_seq_one_letter_code
_entity_poly.pdbx_strand_id
1 'polypeptide(L)'
;MSDLPSPLAALVYDDSHDPDALLRAFATDLNGQGLRAVGLVQLGHRDHDVPKLNAVLLHSGEQIRLFQDLGPGATGCKLDVGQLLDAGSRVADAMDAGADLVIINRFGKQEREGKGLAYLIERALSDAIPVVIAVPSQQLDEWTAFAGGMSVNLACSRAALDAWWWAVSRGGGAVAEPVQQNFALK
;
A
#
# COMPACT_ATOMS: atom_id res chain seq x y z
N MET A 1 -2.51 -24.87 -15.01
CA MET A 1 -2.72 -24.11 -13.75
C MET A 1 -2.33 -22.69 -14.07
N SER A 2 -3.29 -21.78 -14.16
CA SER A 2 -2.98 -20.36 -14.39
C SER A 2 -2.27 -19.84 -13.15
N ASP A 3 -0.97 -19.56 -13.27
CA ASP A 3 -0.20 -18.87 -12.23
C ASP A 3 -0.72 -17.43 -12.19
N LEU A 4 -1.72 -17.17 -11.34
CA LEU A 4 -2.21 -15.82 -11.15
C LEU A 4 -1.12 -15.04 -10.42
N PRO A 5 -0.78 -13.82 -10.89
CA PRO A 5 0.21 -12.99 -10.23
C PRO A 5 -0.23 -12.73 -8.78
N SER A 6 0.73 -12.79 -7.85
CA SER A 6 0.40 -12.59 -6.44
C SER A 6 -0.27 -11.23 -6.21
N PRO A 7 -1.42 -11.17 -5.52
CA PRO A 7 -2.08 -9.93 -5.17
C PRO A 7 -1.34 -9.16 -4.07
N LEU A 8 -0.30 -9.75 -3.45
CA LEU A 8 0.52 -9.08 -2.45
C LEU A 8 1.90 -8.75 -3.03
N ALA A 9 2.26 -7.48 -3.06
CA ALA A 9 3.56 -7.00 -3.53
C ALA A 9 4.36 -6.28 -2.44
N ALA A 10 5.65 -6.58 -2.38
CA ALA A 10 6.64 -5.81 -1.63
C ALA A 10 7.44 -4.92 -2.58
N LEU A 11 7.28 -3.61 -2.45
CA LEU A 11 8.14 -2.63 -3.11
C LEU A 11 9.44 -2.51 -2.32
N VAL A 12 10.49 -3.19 -2.79
CA VAL A 12 11.77 -3.29 -2.10
C VAL A 12 12.64 -2.06 -2.38
N TYR A 13 13.03 -1.34 -1.34
CA TYR A 13 13.79 -0.09 -1.45
C TYR A 13 15.02 -0.06 -0.54
N ASP A 14 15.97 0.81 -0.88
CA ASP A 14 17.14 1.18 -0.08
C ASP A 14 17.24 2.72 0.02
N ASP A 15 18.30 3.23 0.64
CA ASP A 15 18.49 4.67 0.89
C ASP A 15 18.61 5.53 -0.39
N SER A 16 18.84 4.92 -1.55
CA SER A 16 18.87 5.63 -2.84
C SER A 16 17.48 5.92 -3.40
N HIS A 17 16.45 5.21 -2.90
CA HIS A 17 15.09 5.26 -3.39
C HIS A 17 14.17 6.15 -2.53
N ASP A 18 13.07 6.60 -3.13
CA ASP A 18 11.99 7.29 -2.44
C ASP A 18 10.66 6.53 -2.69
N PRO A 19 10.38 5.48 -1.91
CA PRO A 19 9.16 4.69 -2.08
C PRO A 19 7.91 5.51 -1.79
N ASP A 20 8.00 6.51 -0.90
CA ASP A 20 6.90 7.38 -0.51
C ASP A 20 6.41 8.19 -1.70
N ALA A 21 7.33 8.87 -2.38
CA ALA A 21 7.02 9.66 -3.57
C ALA A 21 6.50 8.77 -4.70
N LEU A 22 7.11 7.59 -4.91
CA LEU A 22 6.71 6.65 -5.95
C LEU A 22 5.29 6.13 -5.74
N LEU A 23 4.98 5.62 -4.54
CA LEU A 23 3.66 5.09 -4.21
C LEU A 23 2.57 6.15 -4.26
N ARG A 24 2.87 7.37 -3.81
CA ARG A 24 1.93 8.50 -3.89
C ARG A 24 1.63 8.89 -5.34
N ALA A 25 2.66 8.99 -6.18
CA ALA A 25 2.48 9.29 -7.59
C ALA A 25 1.65 8.22 -8.29
N PHE A 26 1.96 6.94 -8.01
CA PHE A 26 1.20 5.81 -8.53
C PHE A 26 -0.28 5.84 -8.10
N ALA A 27 -0.57 6.05 -6.82
CA ALA A 27 -1.94 6.19 -6.33
C ALA A 27 -2.68 7.36 -6.98
N THR A 28 -2.00 8.49 -7.16
CA THR A 28 -2.57 9.69 -7.80
C THR A 28 -2.97 9.39 -9.23
N ASP A 29 -2.11 8.70 -9.99
CA ASP A 29 -2.38 8.33 -11.38
C ASP A 29 -3.54 7.34 -11.50
N LEU A 30 -3.64 6.35 -10.60
CA LEU A 30 -4.77 5.42 -10.57
C LEU A 30 -6.08 6.13 -10.23
N ASN A 31 -6.07 6.99 -9.21
CA ASN A 31 -7.23 7.78 -8.82
C ASN A 31 -7.68 8.74 -9.95
N GLY A 32 -6.73 9.32 -10.68
CA GLY A 32 -7.02 10.13 -11.87
C GLY A 32 -7.64 9.33 -13.04
N GLN A 33 -7.45 8.01 -13.07
CA GLN A 33 -8.07 7.10 -14.03
C GLN A 33 -9.45 6.59 -13.57
N GLY A 34 -9.94 7.03 -12.41
CA GLY A 34 -11.22 6.60 -11.83
C GLY A 34 -11.15 5.29 -11.04
N LEU A 35 -9.95 4.71 -10.88
CA LEU A 35 -9.71 3.61 -9.94
C LEU A 35 -9.64 4.15 -8.51
N ARG A 36 -9.84 3.29 -7.52
CA ARG A 36 -9.85 3.65 -6.10
C ARG A 36 -8.66 3.03 -5.39
N ALA A 37 -7.52 3.70 -5.45
CA ALA A 37 -6.35 3.40 -4.64
C ALA A 37 -6.53 4.00 -3.24
N VAL A 38 -6.64 3.13 -2.24
CA VAL A 38 -6.79 3.51 -0.82
C VAL A 38 -5.53 3.13 -0.05
N GLY A 39 -5.28 3.81 1.06
CA GLY A 39 -4.11 3.51 1.87
C GLY A 39 -3.48 4.72 2.53
N LEU A 40 -2.28 4.50 3.03
CA LEU A 40 -1.52 5.48 3.80
C LEU A 40 -0.05 5.46 3.36
N VAL A 41 0.50 6.65 3.10
CA VAL A 41 1.92 6.84 2.75
C VAL A 41 2.55 7.88 3.67
N GLN A 42 3.70 7.56 4.28
CA GLN A 42 4.45 8.51 5.11
C GLN A 42 5.08 9.63 4.27
N LEU A 43 5.34 10.79 4.86
CA LEU A 43 6.01 11.93 4.23
C LEU A 43 7.32 12.22 4.94
N GLY A 44 8.37 12.55 4.17
CA GLY A 44 9.53 13.28 4.67
C GLY A 44 10.64 12.44 5.29
N HIS A 45 10.80 11.17 4.90
CA HIS A 45 11.91 10.35 5.42
C HIS A 45 13.32 10.85 5.01
N ARG A 46 13.42 11.83 4.11
CA ARG A 46 14.71 12.38 3.62
C ARG A 46 15.04 13.79 4.09
N ASP A 47 14.09 14.50 4.70
CA ASP A 47 14.35 15.88 5.14
C ASP A 47 14.97 15.87 6.54
N HIS A 48 16.27 16.15 6.59
CA HIS A 48 17.05 16.28 7.82
C HIS A 48 16.59 17.45 8.71
N ASP A 49 15.68 18.32 8.23
CA ASP A 49 15.15 19.45 8.96
C ASP A 49 13.77 19.14 9.54
N VAL A 50 13.78 18.70 10.80
CA VAL A 50 12.63 18.40 11.67
C VAL A 50 11.87 17.11 11.32
N PRO A 51 11.81 16.11 12.23
CA PRO A 51 11.15 14.82 11.98
C PRO A 51 9.63 14.97 12.11
N LYS A 52 8.99 15.68 11.19
CA LYS A 52 7.53 15.69 11.08
C LYS A 52 7.10 14.44 10.34
N LEU A 53 7.01 13.33 11.07
CA LEU A 53 6.44 12.06 10.62
C LEU A 53 4.95 12.29 10.30
N ASN A 54 4.69 12.83 9.13
CA ASN A 54 3.35 13.00 8.58
C ASN A 54 3.05 11.82 7.67
N ALA A 55 1.78 11.55 7.43
CA ALA A 55 1.33 10.63 6.42
C ALA A 55 0.18 11.22 5.62
N VAL A 56 -0.09 10.66 4.46
CA VAL A 56 -1.20 11.05 3.59
C VAL A 56 -2.11 9.87 3.40
N LEU A 57 -3.41 10.08 3.61
CA LEU A 57 -4.42 9.15 3.15
C LEU A 57 -4.60 9.29 1.65
N LEU A 58 -4.36 8.21 0.91
CA LEU A 58 -4.33 8.25 -0.55
C LEU A 58 -5.71 8.49 -1.19
N HIS A 59 -6.78 8.08 -0.49
CA HIS A 59 -8.15 8.18 -0.96
C HIS A 59 -8.77 9.57 -0.76
N SER A 60 -8.22 10.40 0.15
CA SER A 60 -8.72 11.75 0.43
C SER A 60 -7.69 12.85 0.19
N GLY A 61 -6.40 12.50 0.11
CA GLY A 61 -5.29 13.46 0.10
C GLY A 61 -5.03 14.12 1.45
N GLU A 62 -5.74 13.73 2.51
CA GLU A 62 -5.60 14.32 3.84
C GLU A 62 -4.26 13.99 4.47
N GLN A 63 -3.60 14.99 5.05
CA GLN A 63 -2.38 14.81 5.82
C GLN A 63 -2.67 14.53 7.29
N ILE A 64 -2.17 13.41 7.80
CA ILE A 64 -2.25 12.99 9.20
C ILE A 64 -0.89 13.19 9.86
N ARG A 65 -0.88 13.78 11.05
CA ARG A 65 0.32 13.81 11.90
C ARG A 65 0.41 12.50 12.67
N LEU A 66 1.49 11.74 12.46
CA LEU A 66 1.75 10.45 13.13
C LEU A 66 2.75 10.56 14.28
N PHE A 67 3.06 11.77 14.75
CA PHE A 67 4.03 11.97 15.82
C PHE A 67 3.44 12.73 17.01
N GLN A 68 3.98 12.43 18.19
CA GLN A 68 3.74 13.19 19.41
C GLN A 68 4.81 14.26 19.57
N ASP A 69 4.39 15.51 19.80
CA ASP A 69 5.28 16.58 20.25
C ASP A 69 5.62 16.34 21.73
N LEU A 70 6.89 16.02 22.02
CA LEU A 70 7.38 15.78 23.37
C LEU A 70 7.80 17.07 24.09
N GLY A 71 7.61 18.24 23.47
CA GLY A 71 7.88 19.55 24.04
C GLY A 71 9.26 20.12 23.70
N PRO A 72 9.56 21.35 24.15
CA PRO A 72 10.78 22.07 23.80
C PRO A 72 12.02 21.33 24.33
N GLY A 73 12.91 20.90 23.43
CA GLY A 73 14.19 20.24 23.78
C GLY A 73 14.25 18.74 23.47
N ALA A 74 13.17 18.12 23.00
CA ALA A 74 13.21 16.74 22.52
C ALA A 74 13.84 16.66 21.12
N THR A 75 14.96 15.94 20.98
CA THR A 75 15.65 15.70 19.70
C THR A 75 15.05 14.58 18.85
N GLY A 76 13.87 14.06 19.23
CA GLY A 76 13.19 13.00 18.50
C GLY A 76 11.67 13.08 18.63
N CYS A 77 10.98 12.97 17.49
CA CYS A 77 9.55 12.75 17.43
C CYS A 77 9.28 11.25 17.55
N LYS A 78 8.46 10.84 18.53
CA LYS A 78 8.03 9.44 18.68
C LYS A 78 6.77 9.21 17.86
N LEU A 79 6.71 8.07 17.17
CA LEU A 79 5.50 7.59 16.51
C LEU A 79 4.36 7.50 17.54
N ASP A 80 3.27 8.19 17.26
CA ASP A 80 2.04 8.10 18.03
C ASP A 80 1.23 6.91 17.52
N VAL A 81 1.21 5.84 18.32
CA VAL A 81 0.51 4.60 17.99
C VAL A 81 -1.01 4.82 17.91
N GLY A 82 -1.56 5.75 18.70
CA GLY A 82 -2.98 6.09 18.64
C GLY A 82 -3.33 6.73 17.30
N GLN A 83 -2.52 7.68 16.84
CA GLN A 83 -2.68 8.33 15.53
C GLN A 83 -2.51 7.32 14.37
N LEU A 84 -1.60 6.35 14.50
CA LEU A 84 -1.44 5.30 13.50
C LEU A 84 -2.67 4.37 13.43
N LEU A 85 -3.23 4.01 14.58
CA LEU A 85 -4.43 3.17 14.64
C LEU A 85 -5.66 3.90 14.11
N ASP A 86 -5.83 5.19 14.42
CA ASP A 86 -6.88 6.04 13.85
C ASP A 86 -6.75 6.12 12.33
N ALA A 87 -5.55 6.42 11.83
CA ALA A 87 -5.27 6.40 10.38
C ALA A 87 -5.59 5.04 9.75
N GLY A 88 -5.26 3.94 10.44
CA GLY A 88 -5.61 2.59 10.02
C GLY A 88 -7.11 2.37 9.91
N SER A 89 -7.88 2.78 10.93
CA SER A 89 -9.35 2.67 10.93
C SER A 89 -9.95 3.41 9.74
N ARG A 90 -9.42 4.59 9.42
CA ARG A 90 -9.88 5.39 8.29
C ARG A 90 -9.56 4.75 6.94
N VAL A 91 -8.42 4.05 6.83
CA VAL A 91 -8.11 3.23 5.65
C VAL A 91 -9.09 2.05 5.56
N ALA A 92 -9.38 1.38 6.67
CA ALA A 92 -10.38 0.32 6.72
C ALA A 92 -11.78 0.79 6.29
N ASP A 93 -12.24 1.94 6.77
CA ASP A 93 -13.52 2.51 6.35
C ASP A 93 -13.53 2.84 4.85
N ALA A 94 -12.40 3.32 4.31
CA ALA A 94 -12.26 3.58 2.89
C ALA A 94 -12.25 2.29 2.05
N MET A 95 -11.71 1.19 2.58
CA MET A 95 -11.80 -0.14 1.96
C MET A 95 -13.25 -0.64 1.92
N ASP A 96 -14.02 -0.44 3.00
CA ASP A 96 -15.44 -0.81 3.06
C ASP A 96 -16.31 -0.02 2.07
N ALA A 97 -15.93 1.21 1.76
CA ALA A 97 -16.55 2.02 0.72
C ALA A 97 -16.15 1.57 -0.71
N GLY A 98 -15.30 0.55 -0.84
CA GLY A 98 -14.78 0.01 -2.10
C GLY A 98 -13.36 0.50 -2.39
N ALA A 99 -12.47 -0.44 -2.71
CA ALA A 99 -11.10 -0.18 -3.13
C ALA A 99 -10.65 -1.18 -4.21
N ASP A 100 -9.93 -0.67 -5.21
CA ASP A 100 -9.33 -1.49 -6.27
C ASP A 100 -7.89 -1.91 -5.90
N LEU A 101 -7.23 -1.13 -5.03
CA LEU A 101 -5.87 -1.34 -4.59
C LEU A 101 -5.69 -0.77 -3.19
N VAL A 102 -5.00 -1.51 -2.32
CA VAL A 102 -4.54 -1.02 -1.02
C VAL A 102 -3.03 -0.77 -1.05
N ILE A 103 -2.61 0.41 -0.59
CA ILE A 103 -1.20 0.79 -0.48
C ILE A 103 -0.86 1.05 0.98
N ILE A 104 0.14 0.34 1.51
CA ILE A 104 0.56 0.47 2.91
C ILE A 104 2.03 0.88 2.96
N ASN A 105 2.36 1.81 3.83
CA ASN A 105 3.73 2.23 4.06
C ASN A 105 3.95 2.60 5.54
N ARG A 106 4.95 2.08 6.27
CA ARG A 106 6.04 1.13 5.91
C ARG A 106 5.94 -0.15 6.74
N PHE A 107 6.47 -1.27 6.23
CA PHE A 107 6.75 -2.40 7.10
C PHE A 107 7.88 -2.03 8.08
N GLY A 108 7.57 -2.03 9.37
CA GLY A 108 8.52 -1.68 10.41
C GLY A 108 8.32 -2.51 11.67
N LYS A 109 8.84 -2.01 12.79
CA LYS A 109 8.84 -2.74 14.07
C LYS A 109 7.43 -3.11 14.55
N GLN A 110 6.42 -2.25 14.33
CA GLN A 110 5.05 -2.52 14.79
C GLN A 110 4.41 -3.65 13.96
N GLU A 111 4.58 -3.62 12.66
CA GLU A 111 4.01 -4.58 11.72
C GLU A 111 4.63 -5.97 11.91
N ARG A 112 5.94 -6.03 12.21
CA ARG A 112 6.64 -7.28 12.58
C ARG A 112 6.06 -7.94 13.83
N GLU A 113 5.51 -7.16 14.75
CA GLU A 113 4.85 -7.66 15.97
C GLU A 113 3.35 -7.96 15.75
N GLY A 114 2.85 -7.88 14.50
CA GLY A 114 1.43 -8.04 14.17
C GLY A 114 0.56 -6.86 14.61
N LYS A 115 1.17 -5.69 14.84
CA LYS A 115 0.49 -4.46 15.27
C LYS A 115 0.50 -3.43 14.12
N GLY A 116 -0.01 -2.23 14.41
CA GLY A 116 -0.02 -1.14 13.44
C GLY A 116 -0.97 -1.43 12.30
N LEU A 117 -0.45 -1.47 11.07
CA LEU A 117 -1.25 -1.60 9.85
C LEU A 117 -1.30 -3.03 9.29
N ALA A 118 -0.69 -4.01 9.97
CA ALA A 118 -0.65 -5.40 9.51
C ALA A 118 -2.05 -6.00 9.27
N TYR A 119 -3.03 -5.69 10.12
CA TYR A 119 -4.40 -6.17 9.98
C TYR A 119 -5.09 -5.70 8.67
N LEU A 120 -4.67 -4.57 8.11
CA LEU A 120 -5.20 -4.08 6.83
C LEU A 120 -4.74 -4.95 5.67
N ILE A 121 -3.54 -5.54 5.75
CA ILE A 121 -3.04 -6.49 4.75
C ILE A 121 -3.93 -7.73 4.76
N GLU A 122 -4.15 -8.32 5.94
CA GLU A 122 -4.98 -9.53 6.10
C GLU A 122 -6.42 -9.28 5.62
N ARG A 123 -6.98 -8.12 5.96
CA ARG A 123 -8.32 -7.72 5.53
C ARG A 123 -8.41 -7.56 4.01
N ALA A 124 -7.50 -6.81 3.41
CA ALA A 124 -7.49 -6.58 1.98
C ALA A 124 -7.37 -7.89 1.18
N LEU A 125 -6.50 -8.80 1.64
CA LEU A 125 -6.36 -10.12 1.01
C LEU A 125 -7.64 -10.98 1.16
N SER A 126 -8.33 -10.88 2.30
CA SER A 126 -9.61 -11.56 2.52
C SER A 126 -10.72 -11.04 1.61
N ASP A 127 -10.67 -9.75 1.28
CA ASP A 127 -11.58 -9.08 0.34
C ASP A 127 -11.13 -9.21 -1.13
N ALA A 128 -10.08 -10.00 -1.40
CA ALA A 128 -9.45 -10.17 -2.72
C ALA A 128 -8.96 -8.85 -3.36
N ILE A 129 -8.62 -7.87 -2.54
CA ILE A 129 -8.08 -6.57 -2.96
C ILE A 129 -6.55 -6.67 -3.01
N PRO A 130 -5.90 -6.36 -4.16
CA PRO A 130 -4.45 -6.32 -4.24
C PRO A 130 -3.84 -5.32 -3.24
N VAL A 131 -2.68 -5.68 -2.71
CA VAL A 131 -1.94 -4.88 -1.71
C VAL A 131 -0.51 -4.68 -2.17
N VAL A 132 -0.02 -3.45 -2.11
CA VAL A 132 1.41 -3.16 -2.19
C VAL A 132 1.90 -2.51 -0.90
N ILE A 133 3.03 -2.99 -0.39
CA ILE A 133 3.70 -2.44 0.79
C ILE A 133 5.15 -2.06 0.48
N ALA A 134 5.62 -0.94 1.02
CA ALA A 134 7.03 -0.58 0.97
C ALA A 134 7.83 -1.35 2.04
N VAL A 135 8.86 -2.07 1.59
CA VAL A 135 9.72 -2.92 2.44
C VAL A 135 11.19 -2.50 2.27
N PRO A 136 11.88 -2.08 3.34
CA PRO A 136 13.33 -1.85 3.29
C PRO A 136 14.05 -3.15 2.91
N SER A 137 15.05 -3.09 2.04
CA SER A 137 15.84 -4.25 1.62
C SER A 137 16.44 -5.02 2.80
N GLN A 138 16.82 -4.31 3.86
CA GLN A 138 17.35 -4.89 5.11
C GLN A 138 16.31 -5.68 5.94
N GLN A 139 15.01 -5.52 5.65
CA GLN A 139 13.90 -6.17 6.36
C GLN A 139 13.14 -7.16 5.47
N LEU A 140 13.71 -7.51 4.31
CA LEU A 140 13.05 -8.34 3.31
C LEU A 140 12.85 -9.78 3.80
N ASP A 141 13.80 -10.32 4.56
CA ASP A 141 13.70 -11.68 5.10
C ASP A 141 12.57 -11.76 6.13
N GLU A 142 12.46 -10.76 7.02
CA GLU A 142 11.36 -10.72 7.99
C GLU A 142 10.01 -10.48 7.34
N TRP A 143 9.96 -9.65 6.29
CA TRP A 143 8.77 -9.50 5.48
C TRP A 143 8.36 -10.83 4.82
N THR A 144 9.33 -11.56 4.24
CA THR A 144 9.06 -12.84 3.56
C THR A 144 8.49 -13.87 4.53
N ALA A 145 9.03 -13.91 5.76
CA ALA A 145 8.50 -14.74 6.84
C ALA A 145 7.09 -14.32 7.26
N PHE A 146 6.84 -13.02 7.41
CA PHE A 146 5.52 -12.46 7.75
C PHE A 146 4.47 -12.78 6.66
N ALA A 147 4.82 -12.58 5.39
CA ALA A 147 3.93 -12.82 4.25
C ALA A 147 3.75 -14.31 3.93
N GLY A 148 4.41 -15.23 4.66
CA GLY A 148 4.35 -16.66 4.40
C GLY A 148 4.82 -17.06 3.00
N GLY A 149 5.72 -16.28 2.40
CA GLY A 149 6.17 -16.47 1.01
C GLY A 149 5.13 -16.16 -0.06
N MET A 150 3.97 -15.57 0.29
CA MET A 150 2.89 -15.28 -0.65
C MET A 150 3.08 -13.95 -1.40
N SER A 151 4.07 -13.13 -1.03
CA SER A 151 4.32 -11.84 -1.68
C SER A 151 5.28 -11.93 -2.86
N VAL A 152 5.05 -11.14 -3.91
CA VAL A 152 6.06 -10.88 -4.95
C VAL A 152 6.95 -9.69 -4.58
N ASN A 153 8.25 -9.78 -4.84
CA ASN A 153 9.20 -8.69 -4.61
C ASN A 153 9.34 -7.85 -5.88
N LEU A 154 9.03 -6.56 -5.78
CA LEU A 154 9.15 -5.57 -6.84
C LEU A 154 10.36 -4.68 -6.58
N ALA A 155 11.11 -4.37 -7.64
CA ALA A 155 12.08 -3.28 -7.57
C ALA A 155 11.34 -1.95 -7.29
N CYS A 156 11.93 -1.06 -6.48
CA CYS A 156 11.39 0.27 -6.21
C CYS A 156 11.46 1.18 -7.45
N SER A 157 10.63 0.88 -8.45
CA SER A 157 10.56 1.56 -9.74
C SER A 157 9.14 1.59 -10.24
N ARG A 158 8.80 2.64 -10.99
CA ARG A 158 7.47 2.78 -11.59
C ARG A 158 7.13 1.65 -12.54
N ALA A 159 8.08 1.22 -13.36
CA ALA A 159 7.88 0.15 -14.33
C ALA A 159 7.50 -1.19 -13.69
N ALA A 160 8.16 -1.57 -12.58
CA ALA A 160 7.82 -2.81 -11.87
C ALA A 160 6.43 -2.74 -11.23
N LEU A 161 6.08 -1.58 -10.66
CA LEU A 161 4.78 -1.36 -10.02
C LEU A 161 3.63 -1.39 -11.02
N ASP A 162 3.79 -0.72 -12.18
CA ASP A 162 2.80 -0.73 -13.25
C ASP A 162 2.62 -2.13 -13.85
N ALA A 163 3.71 -2.86 -14.08
CA ALA A 163 3.67 -4.22 -14.62
C ALA A 163 2.93 -5.18 -13.67
N TRP A 164 3.21 -5.08 -12.36
CA TRP A 164 2.50 -5.86 -11.35
C TRP A 164 1.02 -5.52 -11.33
N TRP A 165 0.68 -4.23 -11.24
CA TRP A 165 -0.72 -3.77 -11.21
C TRP A 165 -1.51 -4.23 -12.43
N TRP A 166 -0.91 -4.11 -13.62
CA TRP A 166 -1.52 -4.58 -14.87
C TRP A 166 -1.78 -6.08 -14.86
N ALA A 167 -0.88 -6.87 -14.27
CA ALA A 167 -1.05 -8.32 -14.18
C ALA A 167 -2.19 -8.70 -13.23
N VAL A 168 -2.25 -8.09 -12.03
CA VAL A 168 -3.27 -8.43 -11.01
C VAL A 168 -4.66 -7.89 -11.34
N SER A 169 -4.75 -6.69 -11.91
CA SER A 169 -6.03 -6.07 -12.31
C SER A 169 -6.73 -6.83 -13.44
N ARG A 170 -5.98 -7.54 -14.28
CA ARG A 170 -6.54 -8.41 -15.33
C ARG A 170 -6.88 -9.82 -14.83
N GLY A 171 -6.21 -10.27 -13.77
CA GLY A 171 -6.48 -11.56 -13.12
C GLY A 171 -7.75 -11.56 -12.26
N GLY A 172 -8.14 -10.41 -11.71
CA GLY A 172 -9.39 -10.22 -10.94
C GLY A 172 -10.65 -10.05 -11.80
N GLY A 173 -10.50 -9.91 -13.12
CA GLY A 173 -11.60 -9.76 -14.08
C GLY A 173 -12.12 -11.09 -14.64
N ALA A 174 -12.58 -12.01 -13.79
CA ALA A 174 -13.26 -13.21 -14.23
C ALA A 174 -14.70 -13.28 -13.70
N VAL A 175 -15.57 -12.39 -14.23
CA VAL A 175 -16.92 -12.72 -14.72
C VAL A 175 -17.49 -11.54 -15.50
N ALA A 176 -17.27 -11.54 -16.81
CA ALA A 176 -18.22 -11.01 -17.78
C ALA A 176 -17.94 -11.75 -19.09
N GLU A 177 -18.62 -12.88 -19.30
CA GLU A 177 -18.63 -13.54 -20.61
C GLU A 177 -19.06 -12.53 -21.67
N PRO A 178 -18.37 -12.46 -22.83
CA PRO A 178 -18.91 -11.74 -23.96
C PRO A 178 -20.19 -12.45 -24.42
N VAL A 179 -21.32 -11.74 -24.34
CA VAL A 179 -22.57 -12.16 -24.99
C VAL A 179 -22.25 -12.45 -26.45
N GLN A 180 -22.23 -13.74 -26.82
CA GLN A 180 -22.30 -14.14 -28.21
C GLN A 180 -23.68 -13.73 -28.73
N GLN A 181 -23.75 -12.56 -29.37
CA GLN A 181 -24.90 -12.21 -30.20
C GLN A 181 -24.90 -13.11 -31.43
N ASN A 182 -25.63 -14.21 -31.31
CA ASN A 182 -25.94 -15.12 -32.39
C ASN A 182 -26.89 -14.41 -33.36
N PHE A 183 -26.35 -13.69 -34.36
CA PHE A 183 -27.16 -13.24 -35.50
C PHE A 183 -27.35 -14.40 -36.46
N ALA A 184 -28.46 -15.10 -36.28
CA ALA A 184 -29.03 -15.95 -37.31
C ALA A 184 -29.49 -15.07 -38.48
N LEU A 185 -29.01 -15.36 -39.68
CA LEU A 185 -29.65 -14.91 -40.93
C LEU A 185 -30.05 -16.16 -41.70
N LYS A 186 -31.38 -16.28 -41.88
CA LYS A 186 -32.03 -17.14 -42.88
C LYS A 186 -31.78 -16.58 -44.28
#